data_AF-E9GCM8-F1
#
_entry.id   AF-E9GCM8-F1
#
_cell.length_a   1.000
_cell.length_b   1.000
_cell.length_c   1.000
_cell.angle_alpha   90.00
_cell.angle_beta   90.00
_cell.angle_gamma   90.00
#
_symmetry.space_group_name_H-M   'P 1'
#
loop_
_entity.id
_entity.type
_entity.pdbx_description
1 polymer ?
#
loop_
_entity_poly.entity_id
_entity_poly.type
_entity_poly.pdbx_seq_one_letter_code
_entity_poly.pdbx_strand_id
1 'polypeptide(L)'
;MVTTQMRCILVIFLVAVCCNCQSDNTGGSSSWAKLQISPDTLSSMKYGNFLIEIYEHANNHKPTATASQKKYFYSPIALLDHKSAVSSYNNVTKQQEMSFRIEMWNDKVENEVVKHLNEIVGHQIKSNQVRVIPLEKVILVSKRPTVDYSLYPEWTNYDKSKILWFYLSCYDQKICEELANEMRSNPKQFHQLKLLYSLSSQTSQTKQTTIRIDSVTSGTLVSTLLQKFGDKKEIFLTANDEKKMLAETATNIRMDTFDDSEVGSPDTEFRILNILKDLLVTSKTTIKEQSDKMWDSVFWNEDNYRPDKTTKTLNEILTKLDKETQKKLADMFQKAERQSEIKEKLTSSNKDAEKRREEQLRRENQSKDANENEMKRSQATDQEQLSRNQTRDEKSKTNKIDTEVSGSGWGVTVGAKVAVGISNTHNAERENEKSENAKNNTEEYDRKLENKERIQHNYDSNSWANADRISSVISGKLSNDSDSSRRVEISEEDVEKLLQESRNHVEWDGEKFVPKPMQLSRINLGKFRDSQSFQDRNIHVRYTNAELSAPIKIMEHAELIVVNEWNNLKDELKGLKQFLQKI
;
A
#
# COMPACT_ATOMS: atom_id res chain seq x y z
N MET A 1 -13.23 77.62 -56.81
CA MET A 1 -12.33 76.51 -56.44
C MET A 1 -12.62 76.19 -54.98
N VAL A 2 -13.61 75.36 -54.66
CA VAL A 2 -13.55 73.89 -54.61
C VAL A 2 -12.29 73.39 -53.92
N THR A 3 -12.40 73.06 -52.64
CA THR A 3 -11.77 71.88 -52.05
C THR A 3 -12.62 71.39 -50.88
N THR A 4 -12.61 70.08 -50.75
CA THR A 4 -13.67 69.21 -50.25
C THR A 4 -13.34 68.74 -48.84
N GLN A 5 -14.37 68.40 -48.07
CA GLN A 5 -14.25 67.62 -46.83
C GLN A 5 -13.49 66.31 -47.05
N MET A 6 -12.65 65.90 -46.08
CA MET A 6 -12.48 64.49 -45.74
C MET A 6 -12.07 64.33 -44.28
N ARG A 7 -12.55 63.22 -43.71
CA ARG A 7 -12.78 62.95 -42.28
C ARG A 7 -11.49 62.48 -41.59
N CYS A 8 -11.16 63.03 -40.42
CA CYS A 8 -10.20 62.42 -39.50
C CYS A 8 -10.95 61.42 -38.60
N ILE A 9 -10.74 60.13 -38.86
CA ILE A 9 -11.13 59.04 -37.96
C ILE A 9 -10.11 59.01 -36.82
N LEU A 10 -10.56 59.31 -35.61
CA LEU A 10 -9.77 59.21 -34.39
C LEU A 10 -9.86 57.77 -33.88
N VAL A 11 -8.83 56.96 -34.13
CA VAL A 11 -8.69 55.61 -33.56
C VAL A 11 -8.04 55.76 -32.18
N ILE A 12 -8.84 55.57 -31.12
CA ILE A 12 -8.36 55.50 -29.74
C ILE A 12 -7.76 54.11 -29.52
N PHE A 13 -6.43 54.02 -29.48
CA PHE A 13 -5.73 52.86 -28.92
C PHE A 13 -5.74 52.97 -27.39
N LEU A 14 -6.62 52.21 -26.74
CA LEU A 14 -6.53 51.91 -25.31
C LEU A 14 -5.34 50.98 -25.08
N VAL A 15 -4.20 51.56 -24.69
CA VAL A 15 -3.11 50.81 -24.05
C VAL A 15 -3.57 50.53 -22.62
N ALA A 16 -4.04 49.32 -22.37
CA ALA A 16 -4.23 48.80 -21.03
C ALA A 16 -2.85 48.71 -20.36
N VAL A 17 -2.55 49.70 -19.52
CA VAL A 17 -1.52 49.61 -18.49
C VAL A 17 -2.01 48.56 -17.50
N CYS A 18 -1.68 47.29 -17.73
CA CYS A 18 -1.88 46.25 -16.73
C CYS A 18 -1.01 46.60 -15.52
N CYS A 19 -1.70 46.95 -14.43
CA CYS A 19 -1.15 47.14 -13.12
C CYS A 19 -0.21 45.99 -12.76
N ASN A 20 1.05 46.35 -12.48
CA ASN A 20 1.96 45.55 -11.67
C ASN A 20 1.37 45.52 -10.25
N CYS A 21 0.41 44.63 -10.00
CA CYS A 21 0.07 44.21 -8.66
C CYS A 21 1.10 43.14 -8.26
N GLN A 22 2.30 43.59 -7.91
CA GLN A 22 3.13 42.86 -6.96
C GLN A 22 2.31 42.75 -5.67
N SER A 23 1.75 41.56 -5.43
CA SER A 23 1.37 41.20 -4.07
C SER A 23 2.67 41.02 -3.30
N ASP A 24 3.01 42.03 -2.51
CA ASP A 24 3.95 41.89 -1.41
C ASP A 24 3.35 40.92 -0.37
N ASN A 25 3.39 39.63 -0.68
CA ASN A 25 3.34 38.59 0.33
C ASN A 25 4.75 38.42 0.89
N THR A 26 5.03 39.19 1.94
CA THR A 26 6.14 38.93 2.84
C THR A 26 6.07 37.48 3.36
N GLY A 27 7.06 36.65 2.99
CA GLY A 27 7.56 35.58 3.86
C GLY A 27 7.37 34.11 3.44
N GLY A 28 6.97 33.81 2.21
CA GLY A 28 7.00 32.44 1.69
C GLY A 28 8.20 32.21 0.76
N SER A 29 9.36 31.81 1.29
CA SER A 29 10.44 31.30 0.42
C SER A 29 9.87 30.16 -0.42
N SER A 30 9.88 30.28 -1.75
CA SER A 30 9.44 29.20 -2.63
C SER A 30 10.23 27.93 -2.29
N SER A 31 9.57 26.77 -2.37
CA SER A 31 10.22 25.48 -2.10
C SER A 31 11.38 25.18 -3.04
N TRP A 32 11.27 25.67 -4.28
CA TRP A 32 12.35 25.68 -5.26
C TRP A 32 13.59 26.43 -4.76
N ALA A 33 13.43 27.56 -4.07
CA ALA A 33 14.55 28.29 -3.48
C ALA A 33 15.26 27.49 -2.38
N LYS A 34 14.51 26.72 -1.57
CA LYS A 34 15.10 25.82 -0.55
C LYS A 34 15.88 24.67 -1.20
N LEU A 35 15.38 24.14 -2.31
CA LEU A 35 16.03 23.07 -3.07
C LEU A 35 17.24 23.55 -3.89
N GLN A 36 17.42 24.87 -4.04
CA GLN A 36 18.40 25.46 -4.96
C GLN A 36 18.22 24.96 -6.41
N ILE A 37 16.98 24.73 -6.81
CA ILE A 37 16.61 24.33 -8.17
C ILE A 37 15.86 25.50 -8.81
N SER A 38 16.15 25.76 -10.09
CA SER A 38 15.40 26.74 -10.87
C SER A 38 13.92 26.34 -10.92
N PRO A 39 12.98 27.26 -10.64
CA PRO A 39 11.55 26.96 -10.76
C PRO A 39 11.13 26.73 -12.22
N ASP A 40 11.89 27.28 -13.17
CA ASP A 40 11.63 27.12 -14.59
C ASP A 40 12.29 25.84 -15.12
N THR A 41 11.49 25.04 -15.83
CA THR A 41 11.94 23.86 -16.55
C THR A 41 12.95 24.26 -17.64
N LEU A 42 14.13 23.64 -17.63
CA LEU A 42 15.15 23.83 -18.67
C LEU A 42 14.69 23.22 -20.00
N SER A 43 14.26 21.97 -19.92
CA SER A 43 13.78 21.20 -21.06
C SER A 43 12.90 20.05 -20.61
N SER A 44 12.22 19.42 -21.56
CA SER A 44 11.47 18.21 -21.33
C SER A 44 11.80 17.18 -22.40
N MET A 45 11.94 15.92 -22.00
CA MET A 45 12.15 14.81 -22.93
C MET A 45 11.03 13.78 -22.82
N LYS A 46 10.71 13.12 -23.93
CA LYS A 46 9.77 12.01 -23.95
C LYS A 46 10.47 10.72 -23.52
N TYR A 47 9.84 9.98 -22.61
CA TYR A 47 10.26 8.63 -22.22
C TYR A 47 9.03 7.71 -22.24
N GLY A 48 9.01 6.76 -23.18
CA GLY A 48 7.82 5.95 -23.45
C GLY A 48 6.62 6.82 -23.84
N ASN A 49 5.57 6.78 -23.05
CA ASN A 49 4.32 7.53 -23.25
C ASN A 49 4.20 8.78 -22.35
N PHE A 50 5.25 9.20 -21.65
CA PHE A 50 5.21 10.37 -20.77
C PHE A 50 6.41 11.30 -20.93
N LEU A 51 6.29 12.50 -20.36
CA LEU A 51 7.36 13.49 -20.32
C LEU A 51 8.15 13.40 -19.01
N ILE A 52 9.44 13.70 -19.10
CA ILE A 52 10.35 13.91 -17.99
C ILE A 52 10.80 15.36 -18.07
N GLU A 53 10.54 16.10 -17.01
CA GLU A 53 10.93 17.51 -16.89
C GLU A 53 12.34 17.59 -16.29
N ILE A 54 13.16 18.44 -16.87
CA ILE A 54 14.57 18.63 -16.50
C ILE A 54 14.76 20.09 -16.06
N TYR A 55 15.51 20.26 -14.98
CA TYR A 55 15.69 21.52 -14.27
C TYR A 55 17.19 21.79 -14.06
N GLU A 56 17.55 23.06 -13.98
CA GLU A 56 18.91 23.47 -13.61
C GLU A 56 19.03 23.76 -12.12
N HIS A 57 20.22 23.53 -11.57
CA HIS A 57 20.57 24.05 -10.26
C HIS A 57 20.66 25.58 -10.32
N ALA A 58 20.10 26.29 -9.33
CA ALA A 58 20.03 27.77 -9.31
C ALA A 58 21.41 28.45 -9.44
N ASN A 59 22.46 27.82 -8.89
CA ASN A 59 23.84 28.28 -9.03
C ASN A 59 24.48 28.09 -10.42
N ASN A 60 23.85 27.42 -11.38
CA ASN A 60 24.44 27.16 -12.71
C ASN A 60 24.68 28.45 -13.51
N HIS A 61 23.88 29.49 -13.27
CA HIS A 61 24.02 30.79 -13.93
C HIS A 61 25.03 31.72 -13.25
N LYS A 62 25.64 31.31 -12.12
CA LYS A 62 26.65 32.14 -11.46
C LYS A 62 27.88 32.25 -12.34
N PRO A 63 28.45 33.46 -12.55
CA PRO A 63 29.64 33.66 -13.39
C PRO A 63 30.86 32.81 -12.96
N THR A 64 30.89 32.42 -11.68
CA THR A 64 31.95 31.62 -11.07
C THR A 64 31.77 30.11 -11.22
N ALA A 65 30.63 29.65 -11.76
CA ALA A 65 30.33 28.22 -11.88
C ALA A 65 31.06 27.61 -13.09
N THR A 66 31.96 26.66 -12.83
CA THR A 66 32.63 25.90 -13.90
C THR A 66 31.71 24.81 -14.46
N ALA A 67 31.97 24.34 -15.68
CA ALA A 67 31.16 23.30 -16.33
C ALA A 67 31.05 22.00 -15.50
N SER A 68 32.10 21.65 -14.74
CA SER A 68 32.10 20.49 -13.84
C SER A 68 31.31 20.70 -12.54
N GLN A 69 31.00 21.94 -12.18
CA GLN A 69 30.22 22.30 -11.00
C GLN A 69 28.73 22.44 -11.30
N LYS A 70 28.36 22.58 -12.57
CA LYS A 70 26.96 22.64 -12.98
C LYS A 70 26.25 21.32 -12.67
N LYS A 71 25.03 21.44 -12.15
CA LYS A 71 24.18 20.31 -11.75
C LYS A 71 22.81 20.45 -12.38
N TYR A 72 22.21 19.32 -12.69
CA TYR A 72 20.90 19.21 -13.32
C TYR A 72 20.04 18.24 -12.53
N PHE A 73 18.75 18.50 -12.53
CA PHE A 73 17.77 17.67 -11.85
C PHE A 73 16.67 17.23 -12.82
N TYR A 74 16.05 16.09 -12.56
CA TYR A 74 14.86 15.68 -13.29
C TYR A 74 13.74 15.23 -12.35
N SER A 75 12.50 15.42 -12.78
CA SER A 75 11.31 15.01 -12.05
C SER A 75 11.30 13.49 -11.79
N PRO A 76 10.89 13.01 -10.60
CA PRO A 76 10.65 11.58 -10.37
C PRO A 76 9.71 11.00 -11.44
N ILE A 77 9.95 9.75 -11.86
CA ILE A 77 9.12 9.13 -12.91
C ILE A 77 7.81 8.59 -12.36
N ALA A 78 7.76 8.19 -11.09
CA ALA A 78 6.58 7.63 -10.42
C ALA A 78 5.89 6.52 -11.24
N LEU A 79 6.68 5.56 -11.75
CA LEU A 79 6.22 4.49 -12.63
C LEU A 79 5.63 3.33 -11.81
N LEU A 80 4.37 2.99 -12.07
CA LEU A 80 3.71 1.86 -11.42
C LEU A 80 4.27 0.53 -11.92
N ASP A 81 4.83 -0.27 -11.02
CA ASP A 81 5.08 -1.69 -11.28
C ASP A 81 3.80 -2.48 -10.98
N HIS A 82 2.89 -2.46 -11.95
CA HIS A 82 1.56 -3.03 -11.81
C HIS A 82 1.56 -4.54 -11.50
N LYS A 83 2.63 -5.26 -11.87
CA LYS A 83 2.77 -6.70 -11.60
C LYS A 83 3.11 -7.01 -10.15
N SER A 84 3.59 -6.04 -9.39
CA SER A 84 3.95 -6.20 -7.98
C SER A 84 2.77 -6.15 -7.01
N ALA A 85 1.55 -5.96 -7.52
CA ALA A 85 0.34 -5.86 -6.70
C ALA A 85 -0.02 -7.20 -6.03
N VAL A 86 0.01 -7.22 -4.69
CA VAL A 86 -0.27 -8.40 -3.87
C VAL A 86 -1.17 -8.05 -2.68
N SER A 87 -2.15 -8.90 -2.42
CA SER A 87 -3.02 -8.84 -1.24
C SER A 87 -2.42 -9.62 -0.07
N SER A 88 -2.50 -9.07 1.14
CA SER A 88 -1.99 -9.72 2.35
C SER A 88 -2.74 -9.24 3.60
N TYR A 89 -2.77 -10.08 4.63
CA TYR A 89 -3.24 -9.66 5.95
C TYR A 89 -2.07 -9.17 6.81
N ASN A 90 -2.11 -7.91 7.21
CA ASN A 90 -1.12 -7.34 8.11
C ASN A 90 -1.46 -7.70 9.55
N ASN A 91 -0.65 -8.60 10.13
CA ASN A 91 -0.85 -9.10 11.48
C ASN A 91 -0.60 -8.04 12.56
N VAL A 92 0.11 -6.95 12.26
CA VAL A 92 0.41 -5.88 13.22
C VAL A 92 -0.75 -4.89 13.28
N THR A 93 -1.17 -4.38 12.13
CA THR A 93 -2.28 -3.41 12.02
C THR A 93 -3.65 -4.08 12.15
N LYS A 94 -3.72 -5.41 12.02
CA LYS A 94 -4.94 -6.22 11.96
C LYS A 94 -5.85 -5.82 10.78
N GLN A 95 -5.26 -5.40 9.68
CA GLN A 95 -5.97 -4.95 8.48
C GLN A 95 -5.61 -5.81 7.27
N GLN A 96 -6.57 -5.92 6.35
CA GLN A 96 -6.30 -6.45 5.01
C GLN A 96 -5.65 -5.33 4.21
N GLU A 97 -4.54 -5.64 3.55
CA GLU A 97 -3.72 -4.66 2.85
C GLU A 97 -3.36 -5.16 1.45
N MET A 98 -3.51 -4.28 0.47
CA MET A 98 -2.96 -4.46 -0.87
C MET A 98 -1.67 -3.66 -0.96
N SER A 99 -0.56 -4.34 -1.25
CA SER A 99 0.75 -3.71 -1.45
C SER A 99 1.12 -3.67 -2.93
N PHE A 100 1.84 -2.63 -3.34
CA PHE A 100 2.38 -2.50 -4.69
C PHE A 100 3.59 -1.57 -4.73
N ARG A 101 4.38 -1.65 -5.80
CA ARG A 101 5.62 -0.89 -5.97
C ARG A 101 5.46 0.25 -6.98
N ILE A 102 6.10 1.37 -6.66
CA ILE A 102 6.32 2.46 -7.60
C ILE A 102 7.82 2.66 -7.77
N GLU A 103 8.28 2.65 -9.02
CA GLU A 103 9.64 3.02 -9.39
C GLU A 103 9.74 4.55 -9.51
N MET A 104 10.57 5.15 -8.66
CA MET A 104 10.74 6.59 -8.53
C MET A 104 11.76 7.14 -9.54
N TRP A 105 12.78 6.34 -9.85
CA TRP A 105 13.80 6.61 -10.86
C TRP A 105 14.58 5.32 -11.17
N ASN A 106 15.25 5.27 -12.33
CA ASN A 106 16.13 4.17 -12.71
C ASN A 106 17.30 4.65 -13.57
N ASP A 107 18.33 3.81 -13.69
CA ASP A 107 19.58 4.16 -14.38
C ASP A 107 19.35 4.40 -15.89
N LYS A 108 18.37 3.72 -16.49
CA LYS A 108 18.01 3.89 -17.91
C LYS A 108 17.49 5.30 -18.18
N VAL A 109 16.58 5.78 -17.34
CA VAL A 109 16.06 7.15 -17.43
C VAL A 109 17.16 8.17 -17.19
N GLU A 110 17.99 7.97 -16.16
CA GLU A 110 19.11 8.89 -15.88
C GLU A 110 20.06 9.00 -17.08
N ASN A 111 20.42 7.88 -17.69
CA ASN A 111 21.28 7.84 -18.88
C ASN A 111 20.66 8.56 -20.09
N GLU A 112 19.36 8.38 -20.34
CA GLU A 112 18.68 9.10 -21.41
C GLU A 112 18.58 10.61 -21.13
N VAL A 113 18.38 11.01 -19.87
CA VAL A 113 18.43 12.43 -19.46
C VAL A 113 19.82 13.02 -19.69
N VAL A 114 20.89 12.30 -19.32
CA VAL A 114 22.28 12.72 -19.56
C VAL A 114 22.54 12.88 -21.07
N LYS A 115 22.07 11.93 -21.89
CA LYS A 115 22.19 11.99 -23.34
C LYS A 115 21.46 13.20 -23.92
N HIS A 116 20.20 13.40 -23.54
CA HIS A 116 19.41 14.54 -23.98
C HIS A 116 20.03 15.87 -23.56
N LEU A 117 20.52 15.96 -22.31
CA LEU A 117 21.25 17.13 -21.84
C LEU A 117 22.48 17.42 -22.70
N ASN A 118 23.32 16.42 -22.99
CA ASN A 118 24.50 16.60 -23.85
C ASN A 118 24.17 17.12 -25.26
N GLU A 119 22.95 16.91 -25.77
CA GLU A 119 22.50 17.44 -27.06
C GLU A 119 22.10 18.93 -26.98
N ILE A 120 21.60 19.39 -25.84
CA ILE A 120 21.05 20.75 -25.68
C ILE A 120 21.98 21.71 -24.94
N VAL A 121 22.79 21.21 -24.01
CA VAL A 121 23.80 22.01 -23.33
C VAL A 121 25.12 21.84 -24.06
N GLY A 122 25.69 22.95 -24.54
CA GLY A 122 26.92 22.99 -25.34
C GLY A 122 28.20 22.59 -24.61
N HIS A 123 28.11 21.76 -23.56
CA HIS A 123 29.24 21.17 -22.85
C HIS A 123 28.91 19.74 -22.39
N GLN A 124 29.95 18.93 -22.22
CA GLN A 124 29.77 17.55 -21.79
C GLN A 124 29.22 17.46 -20.36
N ILE A 125 28.12 16.73 -20.20
CA ILE A 125 27.48 16.36 -18.93
C ILE A 125 27.86 14.93 -18.56
N LYS A 126 28.33 14.75 -17.33
CA LYS A 126 28.59 13.44 -16.73
C LYS A 126 27.40 13.00 -15.87
N SER A 127 27.20 11.68 -15.72
CA SER A 127 26.10 11.10 -14.92
C SER A 127 26.02 11.67 -13.51
N ASN A 128 27.17 11.87 -12.85
CA ASN A 128 27.22 12.38 -11.47
C ASN A 128 26.71 13.83 -11.30
N GLN A 129 26.51 14.56 -12.41
CA GLN A 129 25.95 15.91 -12.45
C GLN A 129 24.43 15.94 -12.63
N VAL A 130 23.81 14.79 -12.91
CA VAL A 130 22.36 14.63 -13.12
C VAL A 130 21.80 13.80 -11.97
N ARG A 131 20.71 14.24 -11.34
CA ARG A 131 20.06 13.50 -10.25
C ARG A 131 18.55 13.70 -10.27
N VAL A 132 17.78 12.77 -9.72
CA VAL A 132 16.36 13.02 -9.41
C VAL A 132 16.24 14.17 -8.39
N ILE A 133 15.17 14.98 -8.46
CA ILE A 133 14.89 16.03 -7.48
C ILE A 133 14.96 15.42 -6.06
N PRO A 134 15.75 15.99 -5.14
CA PRO A 134 16.01 15.41 -3.82
C PRO A 134 14.86 15.69 -2.85
N LEU A 135 13.70 15.10 -3.12
CA LEU A 135 12.53 15.17 -2.24
C LEU A 135 12.78 14.26 -1.03
N GLU A 136 12.30 14.66 0.14
CA GLU A 136 12.66 13.98 1.40
C GLU A 136 11.49 13.22 2.00
N LYS A 137 10.26 13.57 1.61
CA LYS A 137 9.04 12.88 2.03
C LYS A 137 8.11 12.69 0.84
N VAL A 138 7.37 11.59 0.87
CA VAL A 138 6.40 11.22 -0.16
C VAL A 138 5.15 10.63 0.49
N ILE A 139 4.01 10.88 -0.11
CA ILE A 139 2.74 10.28 0.28
C ILE A 139 1.91 9.97 -0.97
N LEU A 140 1.16 8.88 -0.89
CA LEU A 140 0.18 8.48 -1.91
C LEU A 140 -1.19 9.06 -1.56
N VAL A 141 -1.80 9.75 -2.51
CA VAL A 141 -3.15 10.31 -2.40
C VAL A 141 -4.02 9.89 -3.58
N SER A 142 -5.34 9.94 -3.40
CA SER A 142 -6.32 9.74 -4.47
C SER A 142 -7.06 11.04 -4.76
N LYS A 143 -7.29 11.33 -6.04
CA LYS A 143 -8.14 12.45 -6.49
C LYS A 143 -9.64 12.20 -6.36
N ARG A 144 -10.04 10.97 -6.01
CA ARG A 144 -11.44 10.57 -5.95
C ARG A 144 -11.72 9.88 -4.62
N PRO A 145 -12.93 10.03 -4.08
CA PRO A 145 -13.39 9.21 -2.97
C PRO A 145 -13.20 7.72 -3.28
N THR A 146 -12.65 6.98 -2.33
CA THR A 146 -12.39 5.55 -2.45
C THR A 146 -13.32 4.81 -1.49
N VAL A 147 -14.13 3.92 -2.05
CA VAL A 147 -15.19 3.23 -1.32
C VAL A 147 -14.72 1.87 -0.82
N ASP A 148 -13.80 1.24 -1.56
CA ASP A 148 -13.36 -0.13 -1.33
C ASP A 148 -12.03 -0.22 -0.56
N TYR A 149 -11.29 0.89 -0.51
CA TYR A 149 -10.02 0.98 0.20
C TYR A 149 -9.81 2.36 0.83
N SER A 150 -8.92 2.43 1.80
CA SER A 150 -8.40 3.66 2.39
C SER A 150 -6.90 3.78 2.13
N LEU A 151 -6.44 5.00 1.93
CA LEU A 151 -5.02 5.34 1.82
C LEU A 151 -4.48 5.72 3.19
N TYR A 152 -3.22 5.36 3.46
CA TYR A 152 -2.57 5.75 4.70
C TYR A 152 -2.16 7.23 4.63
N PRO A 153 -2.68 8.12 5.50
CA PRO A 153 -2.48 9.57 5.42
C PRO A 153 -1.16 10.01 6.07
N GLU A 154 -0.09 9.22 5.92
CA GLU A 154 1.21 9.52 6.53
C GLU A 154 2.29 9.79 5.49
N TRP A 155 3.10 10.81 5.76
CA TRP A 155 4.27 11.13 4.98
C TRP A 155 5.37 10.11 5.27
N THR A 156 5.77 9.35 4.26
CA THR A 156 6.89 8.42 4.33
C THR A 156 8.19 9.15 4.02
N ASN A 157 9.22 8.94 4.84
CA ASN A 157 10.56 9.45 4.53
C ASN A 157 11.08 8.79 3.26
N TYR A 158 11.53 9.60 2.31
CA TYR A 158 12.10 9.17 1.06
C TYR A 158 13.63 9.29 1.11
N ASP A 159 14.30 8.15 1.19
CA ASP A 159 15.76 8.02 1.26
C ASP A 159 16.43 7.99 -0.13
N LYS A 160 15.73 8.47 -1.17
CA LYS A 160 16.14 8.41 -2.59
C LYS A 160 16.19 6.99 -3.15
N SER A 161 15.53 6.03 -2.51
CA SER A 161 15.33 4.69 -3.07
C SER A 161 14.78 4.72 -4.50
N LYS A 162 15.26 3.80 -5.34
CA LYS A 162 14.75 3.61 -6.71
C LYS A 162 13.29 3.16 -6.70
N ILE A 163 12.91 2.38 -5.70
CA ILE A 163 11.59 1.75 -5.59
C ILE A 163 11.01 2.07 -4.22
N LEU A 164 9.70 2.34 -4.18
CA LEU A 164 8.93 2.50 -2.95
C LEU A 164 7.75 1.54 -2.93
N TRP A 165 7.46 1.01 -1.74
CA TRP A 165 6.25 0.24 -1.47
C TRP A 165 5.15 1.15 -0.93
N PHE A 166 3.96 0.97 -1.48
CA PHE A 166 2.74 1.60 -1.01
C PHE A 166 1.70 0.55 -0.66
N TYR A 167 0.80 0.93 0.25
CA TYR A 167 -0.19 0.04 0.83
C TYR A 167 -1.57 0.71 0.77
N LEU A 168 -2.59 -0.05 0.38
CA LEU A 168 -4.00 0.31 0.50
C LEU A 168 -4.62 -0.59 1.56
N SER A 169 -5.33 -0.04 2.53
CA SER A 169 -6.08 -0.86 3.48
C SER A 169 -7.48 -1.15 2.94
N CYS A 170 -7.89 -2.41 2.95
CA CYS A 170 -9.24 -2.84 2.55
C CYS A 170 -10.06 -3.27 3.76
N TYR A 171 -11.38 -3.20 3.63
CA TYR A 171 -12.31 -3.72 4.65
C TYR A 171 -12.42 -5.25 4.63
N ASP A 172 -12.21 -5.85 3.46
CA ASP A 172 -12.33 -7.28 3.22
C ASP A 172 -11.13 -7.79 2.41
N GLN A 173 -10.74 -9.04 2.66
CA GLN A 173 -9.66 -9.71 1.94
C GLN A 173 -10.00 -9.86 0.46
N LYS A 174 -11.25 -10.20 0.16
CA LYS A 174 -11.75 -10.38 -1.21
C LYS A 174 -11.58 -9.09 -2.02
N ILE A 175 -11.90 -7.95 -1.41
CA ILE A 175 -11.73 -6.64 -2.03
C ILE A 175 -10.25 -6.37 -2.34
N CYS A 176 -9.34 -6.66 -1.40
CA CYS A 176 -7.91 -6.49 -1.64
C CYS A 176 -7.38 -7.43 -2.73
N GLU A 177 -7.88 -8.66 -2.82
CA GLU A 177 -7.55 -9.61 -3.89
C GLU A 177 -8.05 -9.12 -5.26
N GLU A 178 -9.29 -8.65 -5.33
CA GLU A 178 -9.88 -8.04 -6.53
C GLU A 178 -9.08 -6.82 -6.97
N LEU A 179 -8.78 -5.89 -6.06
CA LEU A 179 -7.98 -4.69 -6.36
C LEU A 179 -6.57 -5.05 -6.85
N ALA A 180 -5.92 -6.05 -6.24
CA ALA A 180 -4.61 -6.51 -6.66
C ALA A 180 -4.66 -7.15 -8.06
N ASN A 181 -5.67 -7.96 -8.35
CA ASN A 181 -5.92 -8.54 -9.67
C ASN A 181 -6.16 -7.45 -10.71
N GLU A 182 -7.03 -6.50 -10.40
CA GLU A 182 -7.38 -5.36 -11.25
C GLU A 182 -6.19 -4.43 -11.54
N MET A 183 -5.29 -4.23 -10.58
CA MET A 183 -4.06 -3.49 -10.83
C MET A 183 -3.13 -4.26 -11.78
N ARG A 184 -3.02 -5.58 -11.63
CA ARG A 184 -2.22 -6.41 -12.52
C ARG A 184 -2.77 -6.45 -13.95
N SER A 185 -4.09 -6.63 -14.10
CA SER A 185 -4.78 -6.86 -15.37
C SER A 185 -5.12 -5.56 -16.12
N ASN A 186 -5.57 -4.52 -15.41
CA ASN A 186 -6.02 -3.25 -15.97
C ASN A 186 -5.49 -2.05 -15.16
N PRO A 187 -4.16 -1.80 -15.16
CA PRO A 187 -3.56 -0.75 -14.34
C PRO A 187 -4.05 0.66 -14.66
N LYS A 188 -4.54 0.92 -15.88
CA LYS A 188 -4.96 2.27 -16.31
C LYS A 188 -6.09 2.85 -15.46
N GLN A 189 -6.88 2.02 -14.79
CA GLN A 189 -7.94 2.47 -13.88
C GLN A 189 -7.43 3.01 -12.54
N PHE A 190 -6.12 3.02 -12.30
CA PHE A 190 -5.48 3.57 -11.10
C PHE A 190 -4.81 4.94 -11.33
N HIS A 191 -5.06 5.60 -12.48
CA HIS A 191 -4.51 6.92 -12.81
C HIS A 191 -4.94 8.06 -11.87
N GLN A 192 -5.98 7.84 -11.07
CA GLN A 192 -6.46 8.77 -10.02
C GLN A 192 -5.49 8.87 -8.84
N LEU A 193 -4.59 7.90 -8.68
CA LEU A 193 -3.55 7.92 -7.68
C LEU A 193 -2.45 8.91 -8.06
N LYS A 194 -1.98 9.67 -7.07
CA LYS A 194 -0.93 10.67 -7.21
C LYS A 194 0.06 10.53 -6.06
N LEU A 195 1.32 10.84 -6.36
CA LEU A 195 2.33 11.08 -5.34
C LEU A 195 2.42 12.57 -5.05
N LEU A 196 2.37 12.91 -3.77
CA LEU A 196 2.70 14.23 -3.28
C LEU A 196 4.07 14.16 -2.59
N TYR A 197 4.84 15.23 -2.72
CA TYR A 197 6.19 15.31 -2.19
C TYR A 197 6.35 16.51 -1.28
N SER A 198 7.20 16.35 -0.26
CA SER A 198 7.47 17.38 0.74
C SER A 198 8.95 17.39 1.12
N LEU A 199 9.39 18.53 1.67
CA LEU A 199 10.71 18.72 2.28
C LEU A 199 10.58 18.56 3.79
N SER A 200 11.60 18.02 4.47
CA SER A 200 11.58 17.83 5.94
C SER A 200 11.50 19.16 6.70
N SER A 201 11.90 20.26 6.08
CA SER A 201 11.77 21.62 6.65
C SER A 201 10.33 22.13 6.71
N GLN A 202 9.36 21.40 6.17
CA GLN A 202 7.99 21.85 6.09
C GLN A 202 7.28 21.69 7.42
N THR A 203 6.60 22.76 7.84
CA THR A 203 5.85 22.80 9.08
C THR A 203 4.38 22.55 8.81
N SER A 204 3.72 21.85 9.74
CA SER A 204 2.27 21.74 9.68
C SER A 204 1.62 23.09 9.96
N GLN A 205 0.56 23.36 9.21
CA GLN A 205 -0.32 24.50 9.38
C GLN A 205 -1.65 24.04 9.98
N THR A 206 -2.44 24.98 10.50
CA THR A 206 -3.77 24.71 11.04
C THR A 206 -4.77 25.66 10.40
N LYS A 207 -5.90 25.13 9.95
CA LYS A 207 -7.04 25.92 9.48
C LYS A 207 -8.34 25.43 10.09
N GLN A 208 -9.34 26.30 10.13
CA GLN A 208 -10.69 25.92 10.52
C GLN A 208 -11.44 25.43 9.28
N THR A 209 -12.13 24.30 9.42
CA THR A 209 -13.08 23.80 8.42
C THR A 209 -14.41 23.47 9.11
N THR A 210 -15.45 23.27 8.31
CA THR A 210 -16.80 22.96 8.78
C THR A 210 -17.24 21.65 8.17
N ILE A 211 -17.59 20.67 9.00
CA ILE A 211 -18.28 19.46 8.55
C ILE A 211 -19.72 19.86 8.23
N ARG A 212 -20.05 19.89 6.95
CA ARG A 212 -21.38 20.23 6.42
C ARG A 212 -22.20 18.97 6.17
N ILE A 213 -23.52 19.11 6.25
CA ILE A 213 -24.45 18.02 5.91
C ILE A 213 -24.28 17.56 4.44
N ASP A 214 -23.98 18.49 3.53
CA ASP A 214 -23.79 18.19 2.11
C ASP A 214 -22.63 17.22 1.89
N SER A 215 -21.48 17.46 2.55
CA SER A 215 -20.31 16.56 2.52
C SER A 215 -20.62 15.18 3.10
N VAL A 216 -21.57 15.11 4.03
CA VAL A 216 -21.96 13.85 4.68
C VAL A 216 -22.93 13.04 3.83
N THR A 217 -23.89 13.70 3.19
CA THR A 217 -24.94 13.07 2.39
C THR A 217 -24.53 12.78 0.95
N SER A 218 -23.41 13.34 0.49
CA SER A 218 -22.85 13.10 -0.86
C SER A 218 -22.29 11.69 -1.07
N GLY A 219 -22.10 10.91 0.00
CA GLY A 219 -21.64 9.53 -0.08
C GLY A 219 -22.66 8.59 -0.74
N THR A 220 -22.17 7.64 -1.53
CA THR A 220 -22.95 6.60 -2.22
C THR A 220 -23.75 5.76 -1.23
N LEU A 221 -23.13 5.34 -0.13
CA LEU A 221 -23.83 4.51 0.86
C LEU A 221 -24.90 5.32 1.57
N VAL A 222 -24.60 6.54 2.02
CA VAL A 222 -25.59 7.41 2.69
C VAL A 222 -26.77 7.73 1.77
N SER A 223 -26.51 8.09 0.52
CA SER A 223 -27.56 8.36 -0.46
C SER A 223 -28.43 7.12 -0.74
N THR A 224 -27.82 5.94 -0.85
CA THR A 224 -28.53 4.65 -0.96
C THR A 224 -29.41 4.38 0.26
N LEU A 225 -28.91 4.64 1.47
CA LEU A 225 -29.66 4.44 2.70
C LEU A 225 -30.86 5.39 2.78
N LEU A 226 -30.69 6.65 2.39
CA LEU A 226 -31.77 7.64 2.35
C LEU A 226 -32.84 7.28 1.32
N GLN A 227 -32.46 6.72 0.17
CA GLN A 227 -33.38 6.25 -0.85
C GLN A 227 -34.13 4.98 -0.41
N LYS A 228 -33.42 3.97 0.11
CA LYS A 228 -33.99 2.65 0.47
C LYS A 228 -34.87 2.71 1.73
N PHE A 229 -34.54 3.59 2.68
CA PHE A 229 -35.23 3.68 3.97
C PHE A 229 -35.88 5.05 4.22
N GLY A 230 -36.37 5.70 3.15
CA GLY A 230 -36.87 7.09 3.13
C GLY A 230 -37.92 7.47 4.18
N ASP A 231 -38.61 6.50 4.78
CA ASP A 231 -39.62 6.64 5.83
C ASP A 231 -39.07 6.35 7.24
N LYS A 232 -37.98 5.59 7.37
CA LYS A 232 -37.41 5.19 8.66
C LYS A 232 -36.50 6.26 9.26
N LYS A 233 -36.60 6.46 10.58
CA LYS A 233 -35.70 7.34 11.34
C LYS A 233 -34.42 6.65 11.78
N GLU A 234 -34.47 5.35 12.01
CA GLU A 234 -33.35 4.53 12.45
C GLU A 234 -33.20 3.32 11.53
N ILE A 235 -31.96 3.01 11.19
CA ILE A 235 -31.57 1.81 10.46
C ILE A 235 -30.38 1.15 11.14
N PHE A 236 -30.02 -0.03 10.68
CA PHE A 236 -28.91 -0.79 11.22
C PHE A 236 -27.91 -1.14 10.13
N LEU A 237 -26.63 -0.95 10.39
CA LEU A 237 -25.55 -1.35 9.50
C LEU A 237 -24.74 -2.48 10.13
N THR A 238 -24.19 -3.35 9.30
CA THR A 238 -23.14 -4.28 9.75
C THR A 238 -21.89 -3.50 10.15
N ALA A 239 -20.97 -4.11 10.89
CA ALA A 239 -19.72 -3.46 11.27
C ALA A 239 -18.86 -3.04 10.05
N ASN A 240 -18.96 -3.79 8.94
CA ASN A 240 -18.24 -3.46 7.71
C ASN A 240 -18.91 -2.29 6.97
N ASP A 241 -20.25 -2.29 6.88
CA ASP A 241 -20.99 -1.20 6.24
C ASP A 241 -20.89 0.11 7.05
N GLU A 242 -20.87 0.04 8.38
CA GLU A 242 -20.59 1.20 9.24
C GLU A 242 -19.23 1.81 8.90
N LYS A 243 -18.17 0.98 8.88
CA LYS A 243 -16.81 1.44 8.55
C LYS A 243 -16.75 2.05 7.15
N LYS A 244 -17.37 1.38 6.17
CA LYS A 244 -17.47 1.84 4.79
C LYS A 244 -18.16 3.21 4.71
N MET A 245 -19.30 3.37 5.37
CA MET A 245 -20.04 4.63 5.42
C MET A 245 -19.19 5.75 6.04
N LEU A 246 -18.57 5.48 7.20
CA LEU A 246 -17.78 6.49 7.92
C LEU A 246 -16.55 6.91 7.11
N ALA A 247 -15.87 5.98 6.44
CA ALA A 247 -14.70 6.29 5.65
C ALA A 247 -15.02 7.03 4.34
N GLU A 248 -16.10 6.65 3.65
CA GLU A 248 -16.60 7.38 2.48
C GLU A 248 -16.93 8.83 2.87
N THR A 249 -17.67 8.99 3.98
CA THR A 249 -18.04 10.29 4.54
C THR A 249 -16.82 11.14 4.92
N ALA A 250 -15.84 10.54 5.63
CA ALA A 250 -14.61 11.22 6.01
C ALA A 250 -13.78 11.64 4.79
N THR A 251 -13.77 10.81 3.74
CA THR A 251 -13.10 11.12 2.48
C THR A 251 -13.75 12.29 1.78
N ASN A 252 -15.09 12.34 1.71
CA ASN A 252 -15.80 13.48 1.12
C ASN A 252 -15.50 14.79 1.86
N ILE A 253 -15.54 14.77 3.20
CA ILE A 253 -15.17 15.94 4.03
C ILE A 253 -13.73 16.37 3.77
N ARG A 254 -12.80 15.42 3.62
CA ARG A 254 -11.40 15.70 3.31
C ARG A 254 -11.27 16.41 1.96
N MET A 255 -11.94 15.91 0.92
CA MET A 255 -11.91 16.48 -0.42
C MET A 255 -12.53 17.88 -0.48
N ASP A 256 -13.54 18.15 0.35
CA ASP A 256 -14.14 19.49 0.47
C ASP A 256 -13.28 20.46 1.31
N THR A 257 -12.43 19.93 2.18
CA THR A 257 -11.62 20.73 3.12
C THR A 257 -10.23 21.09 2.58
N PHE A 258 -9.61 20.18 1.84
CA PHE A 258 -8.21 20.27 1.46
C PHE A 258 -8.03 20.45 -0.05
N ASP A 259 -7.16 21.39 -0.42
CA ASP A 259 -6.74 21.56 -1.81
C ASP A 259 -5.93 20.34 -2.28
N ASP A 260 -5.77 20.20 -3.60
CA ASP A 260 -5.03 19.10 -4.25
C ASP A 260 -3.58 18.93 -3.73
N SER A 261 -2.99 20.00 -3.19
CA SER A 261 -1.65 20.00 -2.59
C SER A 261 -1.66 19.82 -1.07
N GLU A 262 -2.79 19.91 -0.39
CA GLU A 262 -2.85 19.85 1.07
C GLU A 262 -3.07 18.41 1.56
N VAL A 263 -2.29 18.03 2.58
CA VAL A 263 -2.38 16.70 3.20
C VAL A 263 -2.75 16.88 4.67
N GLY A 264 -3.96 16.43 5.03
CA GLY A 264 -4.41 16.37 6.42
C GLY A 264 -3.54 15.44 7.26
N SER A 265 -3.30 15.82 8.53
CA SER A 265 -2.54 14.99 9.46
C SER A 265 -3.34 13.75 9.91
N PRO A 266 -2.69 12.66 10.35
CA PRO A 266 -3.39 11.49 10.89
C PRO A 266 -4.35 11.82 12.06
N ASP A 267 -3.98 12.79 12.91
CA ASP A 267 -4.85 13.27 14.00
C ASP A 267 -6.12 13.96 13.48
N THR A 268 -6.01 14.70 12.37
CA THR A 268 -7.16 15.30 11.69
C THR A 268 -8.14 14.23 11.23
N GLU A 269 -7.66 13.17 10.60
CA GLU A 269 -8.50 12.09 10.08
C GLU A 269 -9.21 11.35 11.22
N PHE A 270 -8.48 11.04 12.29
CA PHE A 270 -9.06 10.44 13.50
C PHE A 270 -10.13 11.33 14.14
N ARG A 271 -9.92 12.65 14.21
CA ARG A 271 -10.91 13.60 14.73
C ARG A 271 -12.17 13.64 13.89
N ILE A 272 -12.04 13.69 12.56
CA ILE A 272 -13.19 13.66 11.64
C ILE A 272 -13.99 12.37 11.86
N LEU A 273 -13.32 11.22 11.88
CA LEU A 273 -13.96 9.92 12.09
C LEU A 273 -14.69 9.83 13.44
N ASN A 274 -14.11 10.34 14.53
CA ASN A 274 -14.78 10.32 15.83
C ASN A 274 -16.02 11.22 15.86
N ILE A 275 -15.92 12.43 15.28
CA ILE A 275 -17.06 13.33 15.20
C ILE A 275 -18.17 12.70 14.35
N LEU A 276 -17.83 12.08 13.22
CA LEU A 276 -18.79 11.35 12.41
C LEU A 276 -19.42 10.19 13.17
N LYS A 277 -18.63 9.44 13.94
CA LYS A 277 -19.16 8.34 14.74
C LYS A 277 -20.16 8.83 15.78
N ASP A 278 -19.84 9.88 16.52
CA ASP A 278 -20.73 10.47 17.52
C ASP A 278 -21.99 11.12 16.90
N LEU A 279 -21.85 11.65 15.69
CA LEU A 279 -22.97 12.24 14.95
C LEU A 279 -23.90 11.17 14.38
N LEU A 280 -23.35 10.14 13.73
CA LEU A 280 -24.10 9.23 12.88
C LEU A 280 -24.47 7.91 13.57
N VAL A 281 -23.60 7.39 14.43
CA VAL A 281 -23.78 6.11 15.12
C VAL A 281 -24.35 6.37 16.52
N THR A 282 -25.60 5.94 16.75
CA THR A 282 -26.30 6.20 18.02
C THR A 282 -26.03 5.15 19.08
N SER A 283 -25.98 3.87 18.69
CA SER A 283 -25.71 2.77 19.60
C SER A 283 -25.30 1.51 18.82
N LYS A 284 -24.91 0.47 19.54
CA LYS A 284 -24.76 -0.89 19.01
C LYS A 284 -25.83 -1.79 19.58
N THR A 285 -26.32 -2.72 18.78
CA THR A 285 -27.29 -3.74 19.16
C THR A 285 -26.86 -5.09 18.61
N THR A 286 -27.35 -6.18 19.18
CA THR A 286 -27.09 -7.53 18.66
C THR A 286 -28.40 -8.14 18.22
N ILE A 287 -28.48 -8.60 16.97
CA ILE A 287 -29.61 -9.37 16.45
C ILE A 287 -29.25 -10.85 16.53
N LYS A 288 -30.21 -11.68 16.96
CA LYS A 288 -29.96 -13.12 17.20
C LYS A 288 -31.10 -13.99 16.68
N GLU A 289 -32.32 -13.50 16.73
CA GLU A 289 -33.49 -14.32 16.45
C GLU A 289 -33.94 -14.15 15.00
N GLN A 290 -34.36 -15.23 14.36
CA GLN A 290 -34.89 -15.18 13.00
C GLN A 290 -36.13 -14.29 12.87
N SER A 291 -36.99 -14.27 13.89
CA SER A 291 -38.24 -13.53 13.92
C SER A 291 -38.10 -12.05 14.29
N ASP A 292 -36.87 -11.56 14.51
CA ASP A 292 -36.66 -10.17 14.88
C ASP A 292 -37.15 -9.21 13.79
N LYS A 293 -38.11 -8.34 14.12
CA LYS A 293 -38.57 -7.29 13.20
C LYS A 293 -37.46 -6.31 12.80
N MET A 294 -36.35 -6.33 13.55
CA MET A 294 -35.17 -5.51 13.31
C MET A 294 -34.52 -5.83 11.96
N TRP A 295 -34.64 -7.06 11.46
CA TRP A 295 -34.05 -7.48 10.17
C TRP A 295 -34.51 -6.62 8.98
N ASP A 296 -35.75 -6.12 9.00
CA ASP A 296 -36.31 -5.24 7.95
C ASP A 296 -35.70 -3.84 7.94
N SER A 297 -34.98 -3.48 9.00
CA SER A 297 -34.34 -2.17 9.16
C SER A 297 -32.81 -2.26 9.07
N VAL A 298 -32.26 -3.45 8.82
CA VAL A 298 -30.85 -3.64 8.54
C VAL A 298 -30.59 -3.39 7.05
N PHE A 299 -29.53 -2.66 6.74
CA PHE A 299 -29.07 -2.49 5.37
C PHE A 299 -28.44 -3.79 4.87
N TRP A 300 -28.90 -4.21 3.69
CA TRP A 300 -28.33 -5.30 2.93
C TRP A 300 -28.11 -4.79 1.51
N ASN A 301 -26.87 -4.90 1.04
CA ASN A 301 -26.51 -4.53 -0.33
C ASN A 301 -27.25 -5.44 -1.34
N GLU A 302 -27.40 -6.71 -0.97
CA GLU A 302 -28.22 -7.69 -1.67
C GLU A 302 -29.11 -8.43 -0.66
N ASP A 303 -30.42 -8.47 -0.95
CA ASP A 303 -31.46 -9.00 -0.06
C ASP A 303 -31.35 -10.51 0.24
N ASN A 304 -30.50 -11.21 -0.54
CA ASN A 304 -30.30 -12.66 -0.49
C ASN A 304 -29.22 -13.08 0.53
N TYR A 305 -28.49 -12.12 1.10
CA TYR A 305 -27.50 -12.36 2.16
C TYR A 305 -28.09 -12.17 3.57
N ARG A 306 -29.42 -12.05 3.69
CA ARG A 306 -30.10 -11.82 4.98
C ARG A 306 -30.11 -13.11 5.82
N PRO A 307 -29.46 -13.15 6.99
CA PRO A 307 -29.35 -14.36 7.81
C PRO A 307 -30.70 -15.01 8.15
N ASP A 308 -31.75 -14.24 8.43
CA ASP A 308 -33.09 -14.76 8.74
C ASP A 308 -33.77 -15.43 7.55
N LYS A 309 -33.60 -14.89 6.33
CA LYS A 309 -34.09 -15.51 5.09
C LYS A 309 -33.31 -16.80 4.81
N THR A 310 -31.99 -16.76 4.94
CA THR A 310 -31.13 -17.95 4.79
C THR A 310 -31.52 -19.05 5.77
N THR A 311 -31.70 -18.71 7.06
CA THR A 311 -32.19 -19.64 8.08
C THR A 311 -33.56 -20.20 7.71
N LYS A 312 -34.47 -19.38 7.18
CA LYS A 312 -35.82 -19.81 6.78
C LYS A 312 -35.74 -20.87 5.69
N THR A 313 -35.00 -20.59 4.63
CA THR A 313 -34.82 -21.50 3.50
C THR A 313 -34.19 -22.82 3.95
N LEU A 314 -33.14 -22.77 4.78
CA LEU A 314 -32.49 -23.99 5.28
C LEU A 314 -33.42 -24.84 6.14
N ASN A 315 -34.23 -24.22 7.00
CA ASN A 315 -35.20 -24.94 7.82
C ASN A 315 -36.38 -25.49 7.00
N GLU A 316 -36.81 -24.79 5.95
CA GLU A 316 -37.80 -25.29 4.99
C GLU A 316 -37.29 -26.49 4.20
N ILE A 317 -36.00 -26.51 3.85
CA ILE A 317 -35.35 -27.69 3.26
C ILE A 317 -35.31 -28.82 4.29
N LEU A 318 -34.83 -28.54 5.50
CA LEU A 318 -34.68 -29.53 6.57
C LEU A 318 -36.00 -30.26 6.87
N THR A 319 -37.10 -29.51 7.03
CA THR A 319 -38.43 -30.08 7.34
C THR A 319 -39.00 -30.99 6.26
N LYS A 320 -38.53 -30.87 5.01
CA LYS A 320 -38.96 -31.69 3.86
C LYS A 320 -38.07 -32.93 3.64
N LEU A 321 -36.93 -33.04 4.33
CA LEU A 321 -36.03 -34.19 4.26
C LEU A 321 -36.45 -35.28 5.26
N ASP A 322 -36.10 -36.55 4.97
CA ASP A 322 -36.24 -37.64 5.94
C ASP A 322 -35.22 -37.50 7.08
N LYS A 323 -35.47 -38.18 8.21
CA LYS A 323 -34.64 -38.06 9.42
C LYS A 323 -33.17 -38.46 9.22
N GLU A 324 -32.89 -39.40 8.32
CA GLU A 324 -31.52 -39.84 8.05
C GLU A 324 -30.78 -38.77 7.24
N THR A 325 -31.44 -38.20 6.23
CA THR A 325 -30.88 -37.11 5.42
C THR A 325 -30.73 -35.81 6.20
N GLN A 326 -31.68 -35.48 7.10
CA GLN A 326 -31.57 -34.34 8.02
C GLN A 326 -30.31 -34.44 8.89
N LYS A 327 -30.05 -35.64 9.45
CA LYS A 327 -28.87 -35.90 10.27
C LYS A 327 -27.57 -35.76 9.44
N LYS A 328 -27.55 -36.32 8.21
CA LYS A 328 -26.41 -36.19 7.30
C LYS A 328 -26.11 -34.71 6.99
N LEU A 329 -27.14 -33.91 6.73
CA LEU A 329 -27.02 -32.48 6.46
C LEU A 329 -26.43 -31.70 7.65
N ALA A 330 -26.96 -31.95 8.85
CA ALA A 330 -26.46 -31.35 10.08
C ALA A 330 -25.00 -31.74 10.34
N ASP A 331 -24.65 -33.01 10.16
CA ASP A 331 -23.29 -33.52 10.33
C ASP A 331 -22.31 -32.87 9.32
N MET A 332 -22.73 -32.68 8.06
CA MET A 332 -21.95 -31.98 7.04
C MET A 332 -21.69 -30.52 7.42
N PHE A 333 -22.73 -29.80 7.86
CA PHE A 333 -22.59 -28.40 8.29
C PHE A 333 -21.66 -28.27 9.49
N GLN A 334 -21.84 -29.10 10.51
CA GLN A 334 -20.97 -29.11 11.70
C GLN A 334 -19.53 -29.49 11.36
N LYS A 335 -19.32 -30.44 10.44
CA LYS A 335 -17.98 -30.82 9.98
C LYS A 335 -17.29 -29.64 9.29
N ALA A 336 -18.01 -28.95 8.41
CA ALA A 336 -17.52 -27.71 7.81
C ALA A 336 -17.20 -26.69 8.91
N GLU A 337 -18.10 -26.47 9.87
CA GLU A 337 -17.93 -25.55 11.01
C GLU A 337 -16.62 -25.80 11.77
N ARG A 338 -16.39 -27.05 12.19
CA ARG A 338 -15.17 -27.47 12.87
C ARG A 338 -13.91 -27.26 12.02
N GLN A 339 -13.98 -27.50 10.71
CA GLN A 339 -12.81 -27.34 9.83
C GLN A 339 -12.32 -25.88 9.74
N SER A 340 -13.22 -24.88 9.68
CA SER A 340 -12.74 -23.48 9.73
C SER A 340 -12.35 -23.06 11.13
N GLU A 341 -13.01 -23.52 12.19
CA GLU A 341 -12.52 -23.25 13.54
C GLU A 341 -11.09 -23.78 13.71
N ILE A 342 -10.80 -24.96 13.17
CA ILE A 342 -9.44 -25.52 13.16
C ILE A 342 -8.52 -24.65 12.31
N LYS A 343 -8.93 -24.19 11.13
CA LYS A 343 -8.14 -23.28 10.28
C LYS A 343 -7.85 -21.93 10.97
N GLU A 344 -8.84 -21.39 11.68
CA GLU A 344 -8.75 -20.15 12.45
C GLU A 344 -7.89 -20.33 13.72
N LYS A 345 -8.02 -21.46 14.41
CA LYS A 345 -7.18 -21.84 15.55
C LYS A 345 -5.75 -22.17 15.14
N LEU A 346 -5.52 -22.76 13.98
CA LEU A 346 -4.17 -23.00 13.44
C LEU A 346 -3.50 -21.68 13.08
N THR A 347 -4.24 -20.77 12.45
CA THR A 347 -3.76 -19.41 12.18
C THR A 347 -3.57 -18.61 13.46
N SER A 348 -4.29 -18.88 14.56
CA SER A 348 -4.06 -18.24 15.86
C SER A 348 -2.95 -18.87 16.70
N SER A 349 -2.80 -20.20 16.67
CA SER A 349 -1.76 -20.95 17.41
C SER A 349 -0.37 -20.67 16.84
N ASN A 350 -0.26 -20.50 15.51
CA ASN A 350 0.94 -19.97 14.89
C ASN A 350 1.30 -18.58 15.45
N LYS A 351 0.34 -17.73 15.83
CA LYS A 351 0.60 -16.41 16.45
C LYS A 351 1.26 -16.54 17.82
N ASP A 352 0.86 -17.52 18.63
CA ASP A 352 1.45 -17.74 19.95
C ASP A 352 2.84 -18.36 19.87
N ALA A 353 3.08 -19.22 18.86
CA ALA A 353 4.39 -19.81 18.60
C ALA A 353 5.37 -18.76 18.04
N GLU A 354 4.94 -17.90 17.10
CA GLU A 354 5.71 -16.78 16.56
C GLU A 354 6.09 -15.80 17.68
N LYS A 355 5.11 -15.40 18.50
CA LYS A 355 5.33 -14.49 19.63
C LYS A 355 6.30 -15.06 20.68
N ARG A 356 6.27 -16.38 20.92
CA ARG A 356 7.25 -17.04 21.80
C ARG A 356 8.65 -17.06 21.19
N ARG A 357 8.78 -17.26 19.87
CA ARG A 357 10.07 -17.18 19.15
C ARG A 357 10.63 -15.76 19.15
N GLU A 358 9.79 -14.75 18.91
CA GLU A 358 10.19 -13.34 18.98
C GLU A 358 10.66 -12.94 20.38
N GLU A 359 9.94 -13.36 21.43
CA GLU A 359 10.34 -13.13 22.82
C GLU A 359 11.65 -13.86 23.16
N GLN A 360 11.87 -15.06 22.63
CA GLN A 360 13.12 -15.79 22.80
C GLN A 360 14.29 -15.10 22.07
N LEU A 361 14.10 -14.66 20.83
CA LEU A 361 15.06 -13.85 20.08
C LEU A 361 15.39 -12.53 20.81
N ARG A 362 14.39 -11.89 21.42
CA ARG A 362 14.59 -10.68 22.21
C ARG A 362 15.46 -10.93 23.43
N ARG A 363 15.26 -12.05 24.13
CA ARG A 363 16.09 -12.47 25.28
C ARG A 363 17.51 -12.85 24.86
N GLU A 364 17.67 -13.50 23.71
CA GLU A 364 18.98 -13.84 23.15
C GLU A 364 19.76 -12.59 22.71
N ASN A 365 19.09 -11.59 22.14
CA ASN A 365 19.74 -10.33 21.78
C ASN A 365 20.10 -9.52 23.04
N GLN A 366 19.23 -9.48 24.05
CA GLN A 366 19.56 -8.84 25.33
C GLN A 366 20.74 -9.51 26.06
N SER A 367 20.89 -10.84 25.96
CA SER A 367 22.05 -11.53 26.55
C SER A 367 23.33 -11.28 25.76
N LYS A 368 23.26 -11.17 24.43
CA LYS A 368 24.39 -10.76 23.58
C LYS A 368 24.86 -9.35 23.91
N ASP A 369 23.93 -8.40 24.04
CA ASP A 369 24.26 -7.02 24.40
C ASP A 369 24.89 -6.93 25.80
N ALA A 370 24.41 -7.73 26.75
CA ALA A 370 24.99 -7.82 28.08
C ALA A 370 26.43 -8.37 28.04
N ASN A 371 26.67 -9.44 27.28
CA ASN A 371 28.00 -10.02 27.10
C ASN A 371 28.96 -9.07 26.36
N GLU A 372 28.48 -8.33 25.36
CA GLU A 372 29.30 -7.37 24.62
C GLU A 372 29.68 -6.17 25.52
N ASN A 373 28.75 -5.71 26.36
CA ASN A 373 29.04 -4.67 27.34
C ASN A 373 30.02 -5.15 28.42
N GLU A 374 29.94 -6.41 28.85
CA GLU A 374 30.91 -6.99 29.77
C GLU A 374 32.30 -7.13 29.12
N MET A 375 32.36 -7.52 27.85
CA MET A 375 33.61 -7.58 27.09
C MET A 375 34.25 -6.20 26.92
N LYS A 376 33.46 -5.17 26.60
CA LYS A 376 33.93 -3.77 26.53
C LYS A 376 34.43 -3.27 27.87
N ARG A 377 33.78 -3.66 28.97
CA ARG A 377 34.20 -3.30 30.33
C ARG A 377 35.53 -3.97 30.71
N SER A 378 35.73 -5.23 30.34
CA SER A 378 37.00 -5.93 30.54
C SER A 378 38.12 -5.30 29.71
N GLN A 379 37.87 -4.97 28.43
CA GLN A 379 38.84 -4.27 27.58
C GLN A 379 39.20 -2.88 28.12
N ALA A 380 38.23 -2.12 28.63
CA ALA A 380 38.50 -0.82 29.25
C ALA A 380 39.36 -0.97 30.52
N THR A 381 39.15 -2.02 31.30
CA THR A 381 39.93 -2.30 32.51
C THR A 381 41.39 -2.68 32.16
N ASP A 382 41.58 -3.47 31.11
CA ASP A 382 42.91 -3.84 30.60
C ASP A 382 43.65 -2.62 30.02
N GLN A 383 42.93 -1.74 29.33
CA GLN A 383 43.47 -0.50 28.77
C GLN A 383 43.86 0.51 29.87
N GLU A 384 43.10 0.55 30.97
CA GLU A 384 43.42 1.35 32.16
C GLU A 384 44.64 0.81 32.92
N GLN A 385 44.83 -0.52 32.96
CA GLN A 385 46.04 -1.13 33.52
C GLN A 385 47.28 -0.86 32.65
N LEU A 386 47.15 -0.92 31.33
CA LEU A 386 48.23 -0.59 30.39
C LEU A 386 48.69 0.87 30.52
N SER A 387 47.75 1.81 30.66
CA SER A 387 48.08 3.23 30.83
C SER A 387 48.68 3.54 32.21
N ARG A 388 48.25 2.84 33.28
CA ARG A 388 48.91 2.93 34.60
C ARG A 388 50.35 2.40 34.59
N ASN A 389 50.63 1.35 33.81
CA ASN A 389 52.00 0.81 33.68
C ASN A 389 52.91 1.73 32.85
N GLN A 390 52.39 2.35 31.77
CA GLN A 390 53.16 3.36 31.00
C GLN A 390 53.51 4.60 31.85
N THR A 391 52.60 5.05 32.72
CA THR A 391 52.87 6.19 33.60
C THR A 391 53.91 5.85 34.69
N ARG A 392 54.09 4.56 35.01
CA ARG A 392 55.09 4.08 35.97
C ARG A 392 56.49 4.01 35.36
N ASP A 393 56.59 3.65 34.08
CA ASP A 393 57.86 3.60 33.36
C ASP A 393 58.40 5.00 33.02
N GLU A 394 57.54 5.98 32.74
CA GLU A 394 57.96 7.37 32.50
C GLU A 394 58.50 8.07 33.75
N LYS A 395 58.02 7.70 34.95
CA LYS A 395 58.61 8.17 36.22
C LYS A 395 59.94 7.51 36.57
N SER A 396 60.35 6.44 35.89
CA SER A 396 61.64 5.78 36.12
C SER A 396 62.79 6.32 35.26
N LYS A 397 62.48 7.12 34.22
CA LYS A 397 63.47 7.62 33.24
C LYS A 397 64.08 8.98 33.52
N THR A 398 63.82 9.60 34.67
CA THR A 398 64.42 10.91 35.04
C THR A 398 65.70 10.84 35.88
N ASN A 399 66.27 9.65 36.11
CA ASN A 399 67.58 9.53 36.75
C ASN A 399 68.40 8.41 36.09
N LYS A 400 69.21 8.75 35.08
CA LYS A 400 70.59 8.22 34.99
C LYS A 400 71.39 8.87 33.86
N ILE A 401 72.51 9.43 34.29
CA ILE A 401 73.64 9.98 33.56
C ILE A 401 74.41 8.85 32.85
N ASP A 402 75.09 9.24 31.78
CA ASP A 402 75.93 8.51 30.83
C ASP A 402 76.83 7.39 31.40
N THR A 403 77.01 6.33 30.62
CA THR A 403 78.34 5.72 30.35
C THR A 403 78.28 4.88 29.06
N GLU A 404 79.14 5.21 28.09
CA GLU A 404 79.47 4.40 26.91
C GLU A 404 80.22 3.11 27.28
N VAL A 405 79.93 1.98 26.63
CA VAL A 405 80.94 0.94 26.32
C VAL A 405 80.57 0.22 25.02
N SER A 406 81.56 0.11 24.13
CA SER A 406 81.60 -0.66 22.88
C SER A 406 81.45 -2.18 23.06
N GLY A 407 80.89 -2.89 22.08
CA GLY A 407 80.97 -4.36 22.08
C GLY A 407 80.39 -5.04 20.84
N SER A 408 81.27 -5.70 20.11
CA SER A 408 81.12 -6.48 18.87
C SER A 408 80.29 -7.77 18.96
N GLY A 409 79.53 -8.07 17.90
CA GLY A 409 79.68 -9.29 17.07
C GLY A 409 79.07 -10.63 17.52
N TRP A 410 78.77 -11.45 16.48
CA TRP A 410 78.38 -12.88 16.44
C TRP A 410 76.88 -13.14 16.76
N GLY A 411 76.06 -13.83 15.97
CA GLY A 411 76.26 -14.76 14.85
C GLY A 411 75.36 -16.00 15.06
N VAL A 412 74.90 -16.62 13.96
CA VAL A 412 74.30 -17.99 13.83
C VAL A 412 72.76 -18.07 13.71
N THR A 413 72.32 -19.16 13.09
CA THR A 413 71.45 -19.34 11.93
C THR A 413 70.31 -20.35 12.16
N VAL A 414 69.45 -20.49 11.12
CA VAL A 414 68.68 -21.68 10.68
C VAL A 414 67.19 -21.77 11.08
N GLY A 415 66.33 -21.93 10.07
CA GLY A 415 65.14 -22.78 10.22
C GLY A 415 63.94 -22.51 9.30
N ALA A 416 64.11 -22.59 7.96
CA ALA A 416 62.97 -22.70 7.04
C ALA A 416 62.33 -24.10 7.14
N LYS A 417 61.00 -24.18 7.18
CA LYS A 417 60.26 -25.44 6.96
C LYS A 417 59.04 -25.21 6.07
N VAL A 418 59.10 -25.86 4.92
CA VAL A 418 58.06 -26.01 3.90
C VAL A 418 56.96 -26.93 4.44
N ALA A 419 55.69 -26.57 4.22
CA ALA A 419 54.56 -27.48 4.39
C ALA A 419 53.70 -27.49 3.11
N VAL A 420 53.46 -28.71 2.66
CA VAL A 420 52.83 -29.15 1.41
C VAL A 420 51.31 -28.99 1.52
N GLY A 421 50.69 -28.38 0.51
CA GLY A 421 49.23 -28.28 0.38
C GLY A 421 48.62 -29.58 -0.13
N ILE A 422 47.66 -30.11 0.62
CA ILE A 422 46.78 -31.21 0.22
C ILE A 422 45.44 -30.61 -0.24
N SER A 423 45.06 -30.87 -1.48
CA SER A 423 43.80 -30.47 -2.11
C SER A 423 42.63 -31.33 -1.63
N ASN A 424 41.57 -30.69 -1.08
CA ASN A 424 40.29 -31.34 -0.79
C ASN A 424 39.26 -31.00 -1.87
N THR A 425 39.14 -31.88 -2.86
CA THR A 425 38.00 -31.95 -3.80
C THR A 425 36.93 -32.88 -3.24
N HIS A 426 36.04 -32.38 -2.38
CA HIS A 426 34.79 -33.11 -2.05
C HIS A 426 33.62 -32.23 -1.54
N ASN A 427 33.70 -30.90 -1.63
CA ASN A 427 32.62 -30.02 -1.18
C ASN A 427 31.65 -29.57 -2.28
N ALA A 428 31.97 -29.77 -3.56
CA ALA A 428 31.13 -29.27 -4.66
C ALA A 428 29.89 -30.15 -4.95
N GLU A 429 29.98 -31.47 -4.74
CA GLU A 429 28.85 -32.39 -5.00
C GLU A 429 27.74 -32.27 -3.95
N ARG A 430 28.08 -31.94 -2.70
CA ARG A 430 27.12 -31.85 -1.59
C ARG A 430 26.30 -30.55 -1.59
N GLU A 431 26.78 -29.50 -2.25
CA GLU A 431 26.03 -28.25 -2.44
C GLU A 431 25.08 -28.32 -3.64
N ASN A 432 25.43 -29.08 -4.68
CA ASN A 432 24.55 -29.29 -5.83
C ASN A 432 23.31 -30.14 -5.48
N GLU A 433 23.45 -31.19 -4.66
CA GLU A 433 22.30 -31.99 -4.18
C GLU A 433 21.35 -31.19 -3.27
N LYS A 434 21.86 -30.20 -2.52
CA LYS A 434 21.02 -29.30 -1.73
C LYS A 434 20.26 -28.30 -2.58
N SER A 435 20.85 -27.85 -3.70
CA SER A 435 20.19 -26.91 -4.62
C SER A 435 19.07 -27.57 -5.44
N GLU A 436 19.26 -28.83 -5.86
CA GLU A 436 18.24 -29.58 -6.60
C GLU A 436 17.05 -29.98 -5.74
N ASN A 437 17.28 -30.36 -4.48
CA ASN A 437 16.19 -30.63 -3.54
C ASN A 437 15.41 -29.37 -3.16
N ALA A 438 16.04 -28.19 -3.16
CA ALA A 438 15.35 -26.91 -2.94
C ALA A 438 14.47 -26.51 -4.14
N LYS A 439 14.92 -26.78 -5.38
CA LYS A 439 14.14 -26.54 -6.60
C LYS A 439 12.90 -27.43 -6.70
N ASN A 440 13.06 -28.73 -6.44
CA ASN A 440 11.94 -29.68 -6.51
C ASN A 440 10.83 -29.37 -5.49
N ASN A 441 11.19 -28.92 -4.28
CA ASN A 441 10.22 -28.48 -3.27
C ASN A 441 9.50 -27.17 -3.64
N THR A 442 10.16 -26.29 -4.39
CA THR A 442 9.57 -25.02 -4.85
C THR A 442 8.56 -25.27 -5.97
N GLU A 443 8.89 -26.12 -6.94
CA GLU A 443 7.98 -26.46 -8.04
C GLU A 443 6.74 -27.26 -7.58
N GLU A 444 6.85 -28.06 -6.51
CA GLU A 444 5.70 -28.74 -5.91
C GLU A 444 4.81 -27.78 -5.11
N TYR A 445 5.41 -26.77 -4.47
CA TYR A 445 4.69 -25.71 -3.77
C TYR A 445 3.93 -24.81 -4.75
N ASP A 446 4.56 -24.43 -5.86
CA ASP A 446 3.95 -23.61 -6.91
C ASP A 446 2.81 -24.36 -7.62
N ARG A 447 2.97 -25.66 -7.91
CA ARG A 447 1.88 -26.50 -8.43
C ARG A 447 0.71 -26.63 -7.47
N LYS A 448 0.97 -26.70 -6.15
CA LYS A 448 -0.09 -26.73 -5.13
C LYS A 448 -0.80 -25.38 -4.98
N LEU A 449 -0.09 -24.26 -5.20
CA LEU A 449 -0.65 -22.91 -5.17
C LEU A 449 -1.53 -22.66 -6.40
N GLU A 450 -1.04 -23.00 -7.59
CA GLU A 450 -1.76 -22.84 -8.87
C GLU A 450 -3.04 -23.70 -8.89
N ASN A 451 -2.99 -24.93 -8.34
CA ASN A 451 -4.19 -25.77 -8.25
C ASN A 451 -5.22 -25.23 -7.23
N LYS A 452 -4.77 -24.48 -6.23
CA LYS A 452 -5.63 -23.84 -5.22
C LYS A 452 -6.28 -22.55 -5.76
N GLU A 453 -5.54 -21.76 -6.53
CA GLU A 453 -6.05 -20.59 -7.26
C GLU A 453 -7.06 -21.00 -8.35
N ARG A 454 -6.81 -22.12 -9.04
CA ARG A 454 -7.73 -22.66 -10.06
C ARG A 454 -9.03 -23.19 -9.47
N ILE A 455 -9.00 -23.73 -8.24
CA ILE A 455 -10.21 -24.09 -7.49
C ILE A 455 -10.94 -22.82 -7.06
N GLN A 456 -10.24 -21.79 -6.57
CA GLN A 456 -10.83 -20.53 -6.11
C GLN A 456 -11.55 -19.77 -7.24
N HIS A 457 -10.95 -19.70 -8.44
CA HIS A 457 -11.53 -18.98 -9.58
C HIS A 457 -12.82 -19.58 -10.15
N ASN A 458 -13.12 -20.86 -9.89
CA ASN A 458 -14.41 -21.46 -10.25
C ASN A 458 -15.55 -21.07 -9.29
N TYR A 459 -15.25 -20.42 -8.15
CA TYR A 459 -16.24 -19.94 -7.19
C TYR A 459 -16.64 -18.47 -7.38
N ASP A 460 -16.00 -17.73 -8.29
CA ASP A 460 -16.12 -16.27 -8.45
C ASP A 460 -17.33 -15.81 -9.30
N SER A 461 -18.34 -16.66 -9.54
CA SER A 461 -19.54 -16.27 -10.29
C SER A 461 -20.77 -16.18 -9.37
N ASN A 462 -21.28 -14.96 -9.17
CA ASN A 462 -22.58 -14.56 -8.57
C ASN A 462 -23.42 -15.72 -7.98
N SER A 463 -23.27 -15.98 -6.67
CA SER A 463 -23.63 -17.29 -6.10
C SER A 463 -25.06 -17.46 -5.59
N TRP A 464 -25.82 -16.42 -5.25
CA TRP A 464 -27.20 -16.61 -4.73
C TRP A 464 -28.33 -16.54 -5.77
N ALA A 465 -28.07 -16.06 -6.99
CA ALA A 465 -28.98 -16.37 -8.11
C ALA A 465 -29.10 -17.88 -8.29
N ASN A 466 -28.02 -18.63 -8.01
CA ASN A 466 -28.06 -20.07 -7.96
C ASN A 466 -28.76 -20.59 -6.70
N ALA A 467 -28.63 -19.98 -5.52
CA ALA A 467 -29.34 -20.45 -4.33
C ALA A 467 -30.87 -20.20 -4.38
N ASP A 468 -31.35 -19.09 -4.94
CA ASP A 468 -32.77 -18.88 -5.24
C ASP A 468 -33.25 -19.77 -6.39
N ARG A 469 -32.40 -20.02 -7.40
CA ARG A 469 -32.66 -21.03 -8.43
C ARG A 469 -32.70 -22.43 -7.84
N ILE A 470 -31.83 -22.78 -6.91
CA ILE A 470 -31.77 -24.06 -6.21
C ILE A 470 -32.99 -24.16 -5.31
N SER A 471 -33.35 -23.12 -4.55
CA SER A 471 -34.53 -23.05 -3.69
C SER A 471 -35.83 -23.14 -4.49
N SER A 472 -35.93 -22.47 -5.64
CA SER A 472 -37.10 -22.53 -6.54
C SER A 472 -37.16 -23.82 -7.36
N VAL A 473 -36.02 -24.42 -7.72
CA VAL A 473 -35.94 -25.76 -8.30
C VAL A 473 -36.32 -26.82 -7.26
N ILE A 474 -35.86 -26.69 -6.02
CA ILE A 474 -36.23 -27.57 -4.90
C ILE A 474 -37.72 -27.40 -4.59
N SER A 475 -38.20 -26.17 -4.41
CA SER A 475 -39.60 -25.88 -4.08
C SER A 475 -40.56 -26.22 -5.22
N GLY A 476 -40.20 -25.92 -6.47
CA GLY A 476 -41.01 -26.18 -7.66
C GLY A 476 -41.03 -27.65 -8.09
N LYS A 477 -39.95 -28.41 -7.84
CA LYS A 477 -39.95 -29.88 -8.02
C LYS A 477 -40.70 -30.59 -6.89
N LEU A 478 -40.70 -30.05 -5.67
CA LEU A 478 -41.43 -30.61 -4.53
C LEU A 478 -42.93 -30.27 -4.50
N SER A 479 -43.39 -29.21 -5.16
CA SER A 479 -44.82 -28.84 -5.22
C SER A 479 -45.63 -29.63 -6.25
N ASN A 480 -44.98 -30.31 -7.20
CA ASN A 480 -45.64 -31.05 -8.28
C ASN A 480 -45.74 -32.57 -8.05
N ASP A 481 -45.19 -33.10 -6.96
CA ASP A 481 -45.22 -34.53 -6.66
C ASP A 481 -46.28 -34.84 -5.59
N SER A 482 -47.53 -35.02 -6.05
CA SER A 482 -48.53 -35.82 -5.34
C SER A 482 -48.28 -37.33 -5.46
N ASP A 483 -47.16 -37.74 -6.06
CA ASP A 483 -46.84 -39.13 -6.39
C ASP A 483 -45.55 -39.55 -5.67
N SER A 484 -45.69 -40.40 -4.64
CA SER A 484 -44.69 -40.69 -3.61
C SER A 484 -43.48 -41.52 -4.07
N SER A 485 -43.12 -41.49 -5.36
CA SER A 485 -42.17 -42.42 -5.97
C SER A 485 -40.96 -41.77 -6.64
N ARG A 486 -40.89 -40.45 -6.81
CA ARG A 486 -39.70 -39.79 -7.38
C ARG A 486 -38.90 -39.11 -6.26
N ARG A 487 -37.86 -39.80 -5.79
CA ARG A 487 -36.82 -39.18 -4.94
C ARG A 487 -36.19 -38.04 -5.74
N VAL A 488 -36.35 -36.81 -5.25
CA VAL A 488 -35.68 -35.63 -5.80
C VAL A 488 -34.18 -35.77 -5.53
N GLU A 489 -33.39 -36.05 -6.56
CA GLU A 489 -31.93 -35.97 -6.50
C GLU A 489 -31.52 -34.49 -6.52
N ILE A 490 -31.40 -33.89 -5.33
CA ILE A 490 -30.65 -32.65 -5.13
C ILE A 490 -29.18 -33.04 -5.16
N SER A 491 -28.37 -32.40 -6.00
CA SER A 491 -26.95 -32.74 -6.07
C SER A 491 -26.27 -32.42 -4.72
N GLU A 492 -25.40 -33.32 -4.27
CA GLU A 492 -24.65 -33.14 -3.00
C GLU A 492 -23.79 -31.86 -3.05
N GLU A 493 -23.29 -31.50 -4.25
CA GLU A 493 -22.50 -30.29 -4.51
C GLU A 493 -23.30 -28.99 -4.31
N ASP A 494 -24.57 -28.93 -4.76
CA ASP A 494 -25.41 -27.73 -4.59
C ASP A 494 -25.75 -27.48 -3.12
N VAL A 495 -25.97 -28.56 -2.36
CA VAL A 495 -26.22 -28.49 -0.92
C VAL A 495 -24.95 -28.09 -0.18
N GLU A 496 -23.81 -28.68 -0.52
CA GLU A 496 -22.52 -28.34 0.09
C GLU A 496 -22.14 -26.88 -0.16
N LYS A 497 -22.37 -26.37 -1.39
CA LYS A 497 -22.17 -24.97 -1.73
C LYS A 497 -23.08 -24.04 -0.91
N LEU A 498 -24.37 -24.35 -0.81
CA LEU A 498 -25.32 -23.58 0.00
C LEU A 498 -24.92 -23.54 1.48
N LEU A 499 -24.52 -24.69 2.04
CA LEU A 499 -24.05 -24.80 3.43
C LEU A 499 -22.76 -23.99 3.65
N GLN A 500 -21.83 -24.03 2.70
CA GLN A 500 -20.57 -23.30 2.78
C GLN A 500 -20.77 -21.78 2.71
N GLU A 501 -21.67 -21.31 1.85
CA GLU A 501 -21.97 -19.88 1.70
C GLU A 501 -22.79 -19.32 2.86
N SER A 502 -23.75 -20.09 3.38
CA SER A 502 -24.60 -19.67 4.51
C SER A 502 -23.88 -19.65 5.86
N ARG A 503 -22.77 -20.38 5.98
CA ARG A 503 -22.00 -20.59 7.20
C ARG A 503 -21.61 -19.34 7.99
N ASN A 504 -21.33 -18.23 7.29
CA ASN A 504 -20.93 -16.99 7.94
C ASN A 504 -22.13 -16.27 8.60
N HIS A 505 -23.34 -16.73 8.33
CA HIS A 505 -24.59 -16.07 8.68
C HIS A 505 -25.52 -16.93 9.55
N VAL A 506 -25.38 -18.26 9.50
CA VAL A 506 -26.22 -19.20 10.25
C VAL A 506 -25.38 -20.18 11.06
N GLU A 507 -25.95 -20.70 12.15
CA GLU A 507 -25.42 -21.77 12.99
C GLU A 507 -26.46 -22.87 13.21
N TRP A 508 -25.99 -24.07 13.55
CA TRP A 508 -26.87 -25.18 13.91
C TRP A 508 -27.03 -25.25 15.42
N ASP A 509 -28.25 -25.08 15.94
CA ASP A 509 -28.52 -25.04 17.39
C ASP A 509 -28.67 -26.43 18.04
N GLY A 510 -28.63 -27.49 17.23
CA GLY A 510 -28.87 -28.88 17.67
C GLY A 510 -30.14 -29.47 17.08
N GLU A 511 -31.12 -28.63 16.75
CA GLU A 511 -32.44 -29.03 16.23
C GLU A 511 -32.73 -28.40 14.86
N LYS A 512 -32.31 -27.15 14.67
CA LYS A 512 -32.57 -26.35 13.47
C LYS A 512 -31.42 -25.38 13.19
N PHE A 513 -31.47 -24.76 12.02
CA PHE A 513 -30.62 -23.61 11.73
C PHE A 513 -31.18 -22.37 12.44
N VAL A 514 -30.29 -21.55 12.98
CA VAL A 514 -30.59 -20.23 13.56
C VAL A 514 -29.61 -19.18 13.05
N PRO A 515 -29.96 -17.88 13.02
CA PRO A 515 -29.01 -16.85 12.63
C PRO A 515 -27.87 -16.73 13.63
N LYS A 516 -26.64 -16.54 13.15
CA LYS A 516 -25.52 -16.21 14.02
C LYS A 516 -25.74 -14.84 14.66
N PRO A 517 -25.47 -14.68 15.98
CA PRO A 517 -25.51 -13.37 16.63
C PRO A 517 -24.65 -12.34 15.90
N MET A 518 -25.28 -11.28 15.41
CA MET A 518 -24.60 -10.21 14.66
C MET A 518 -24.70 -8.90 15.41
N GLN A 519 -23.56 -8.25 15.64
CA GLN A 519 -23.54 -6.88 16.14
C GLN A 519 -23.82 -5.90 14.99
N LEU A 520 -24.77 -5.02 15.22
CA LEU A 520 -25.21 -4.02 14.28
C LEU A 520 -25.09 -2.63 14.91
N SER A 521 -24.74 -1.66 14.09
CA SER A 521 -24.64 -0.26 14.48
C SER A 521 -25.90 0.47 14.06
N ARG A 522 -26.55 1.10 15.04
CA ARG A 522 -27.78 1.87 14.83
C ARG A 522 -27.44 3.26 14.29
N ILE A 523 -27.90 3.55 13.09
CA ILE A 523 -27.68 4.83 12.41
C ILE A 523 -28.96 5.65 12.46
N ASN A 524 -28.84 6.92 12.85
CA ASN A 524 -29.96 7.85 12.88
C ASN A 524 -30.10 8.54 11.53
N LEU A 525 -30.96 8.00 10.66
CA LEU A 525 -31.27 8.63 9.37
C LEU A 525 -32.01 9.97 9.50
N GLY A 526 -32.74 10.17 10.60
CA GLY A 526 -33.44 11.43 10.85
C GLY A 526 -32.51 12.65 10.82
N LYS A 527 -31.28 12.48 11.31
CA LYS A 527 -30.25 13.55 11.31
C LYS A 527 -29.82 13.98 9.91
N PHE A 528 -29.96 13.13 8.90
CA PHE A 528 -29.60 13.50 7.53
C PHE A 528 -30.70 14.27 6.80
N ARG A 529 -31.95 14.12 7.22
CA ARG A 529 -33.11 14.68 6.52
C ARG A 529 -33.45 16.10 6.98
N ASP A 530 -33.29 16.33 8.26
CA ASP A 530 -33.54 17.64 8.84
C ASP A 530 -32.20 18.37 8.95
N SER A 531 -31.90 19.22 7.96
CA SER A 531 -30.70 20.05 7.94
C SER A 531 -30.63 21.01 9.14
N GLN A 532 -31.76 21.30 9.82
CA GLN A 532 -31.75 22.05 11.07
C GLN A 532 -31.32 21.18 12.27
N SER A 533 -31.52 19.86 12.19
CA SER A 533 -31.06 18.91 13.20
C SER A 533 -29.57 18.58 13.07
N PHE A 534 -29.03 18.65 11.86
CA PHE A 534 -27.58 18.53 11.63
C PHE A 534 -26.91 19.88 11.88
N GLN A 535 -26.44 20.08 13.11
CA GLN A 535 -25.63 21.25 13.41
C GLN A 535 -24.23 21.09 12.84
N ASP A 536 -23.90 21.94 11.87
CA ASP A 536 -22.54 22.09 11.33
C ASP A 536 -21.50 22.10 12.45
N ARG A 537 -20.42 21.33 12.25
CA ARG A 537 -19.35 21.22 13.24
C ARG A 537 -18.09 21.89 12.71
N ASN A 538 -17.72 22.97 13.37
CA ASN A 538 -16.43 23.62 13.14
C ASN A 538 -15.32 22.82 13.80
N ILE A 539 -14.31 22.47 13.02
CA ILE A 539 -13.14 21.73 13.49
C ILE A 539 -11.87 22.46 13.06
N HIS A 540 -10.84 22.39 13.90
CA HIS A 540 -9.51 22.83 13.54
C HIS A 540 -8.75 21.63 13.01
N VAL A 541 -8.27 21.74 11.77
CA VAL A 541 -7.55 20.67 11.09
C VAL A 541 -6.11 21.07 10.86
N ARG A 542 -5.23 20.13 11.18
CA ARG A 542 -3.80 20.27 10.93
C ARG A 542 -3.46 19.63 9.59
N TYR A 543 -2.67 20.32 8.78
CA TYR A 543 -2.29 19.87 7.44
C TYR A 543 -0.88 20.32 7.07
N THR A 544 -0.35 19.75 5.99
CA THR A 544 0.93 20.11 5.42
C THR A 544 0.75 20.28 3.91
N ASN A 545 1.39 21.28 3.30
CA ASN A 545 1.33 21.46 1.85
C ASN A 545 2.27 20.48 1.13
N ALA A 546 1.98 20.08 -0.08
CA ALA A 546 2.91 19.38 -0.94
C ALA A 546 3.67 20.41 -1.77
N GLU A 547 4.97 20.20 -1.92
CA GLU A 547 5.80 21.07 -2.76
C GLU A 547 5.74 20.67 -4.22
N LEU A 548 5.58 19.37 -4.49
CA LEU A 548 5.38 18.84 -5.83
C LEU A 548 4.32 17.75 -5.82
N SER A 549 3.70 17.56 -6.97
CA SER A 549 2.85 16.40 -7.24
C SER A 549 3.30 15.70 -8.51
N ALA A 550 3.31 14.37 -8.51
CA ALA A 550 3.50 13.58 -9.72
C ALA A 550 2.33 12.59 -9.88
N PRO A 551 1.68 12.54 -11.06
CA PRO A 551 0.75 11.46 -11.34
C PRO A 551 1.49 10.13 -11.40
N ILE A 552 0.84 9.05 -10.98
CA ILE A 552 1.38 7.71 -11.21
C ILE A 552 1.37 7.45 -12.71
N LYS A 553 2.53 7.10 -13.26
CA LYS A 553 2.71 6.80 -14.68
C LYS A 553 2.61 5.30 -14.90
N ILE A 554 2.01 4.92 -16.03
CA ILE A 554 1.87 3.52 -16.45
C ILE A 554 2.48 3.42 -17.84
N MET A 555 3.51 2.58 -17.98
CA MET A 555 4.18 2.40 -19.26
C MET A 555 3.33 1.50 -20.15
N GLU A 556 2.83 2.05 -21.26
CA GLU A 556 1.83 1.36 -22.10
C GLU A 556 2.35 0.17 -22.91
N HIS A 557 3.66 -0.12 -22.90
CA HIS A 557 4.23 -1.26 -23.63
C HIS A 557 5.45 -1.84 -22.93
N ALA A 558 5.26 -2.87 -22.10
CA ALA A 558 6.37 -3.73 -21.65
C ALA A 558 7.01 -4.52 -22.82
N GLU A 559 6.31 -4.65 -23.95
CA GLU A 559 6.78 -5.38 -25.13
C GLU A 559 7.90 -4.66 -25.92
N LEU A 560 8.11 -3.36 -25.68
CA LEU A 560 9.23 -2.61 -26.29
C LEU A 560 10.54 -2.69 -25.49
N ILE A 561 10.52 -3.29 -24.29
CA ILE A 561 11.73 -3.58 -23.53
C ILE A 561 12.48 -4.75 -24.19
N VAL A 562 11.75 -5.78 -24.64
CA VAL A 562 12.36 -6.95 -25.31
C VAL A 562 13.04 -6.56 -26.62
N VAL A 563 12.47 -5.64 -27.42
CA VAL A 563 13.07 -5.24 -28.70
C VAL A 563 14.37 -4.45 -28.49
N ASN A 564 14.43 -3.59 -27.48
CA ASN A 564 15.64 -2.82 -27.19
C ASN A 564 16.72 -3.65 -26.49
N GLU A 565 16.33 -4.55 -25.59
CA GLU A 565 17.26 -5.53 -24.98
C GLU A 565 17.81 -6.50 -26.02
N TRP A 566 16.96 -6.97 -26.94
CA TRP A 566 17.38 -7.79 -28.07
C TRP A 566 18.34 -7.05 -29.00
N ASN A 567 18.09 -5.76 -29.28
CA ASN A 567 18.99 -4.95 -30.11
C ASN A 567 20.35 -4.70 -29.42
N ASN A 568 20.36 -4.42 -28.11
CA ASN A 568 21.62 -4.29 -27.35
C ASN A 568 22.40 -5.62 -27.31
N LEU A 569 21.72 -6.74 -27.03
CA LEU A 569 22.33 -8.08 -27.07
C LEU A 569 22.90 -8.41 -28.46
N LYS A 570 22.20 -8.00 -29.52
CA LYS A 570 22.63 -8.22 -30.91
C LYS A 570 23.88 -7.40 -31.26
N ASP A 571 23.99 -6.18 -30.75
CA ASP A 571 25.18 -5.35 -30.94
C ASP A 571 26.38 -5.86 -30.13
N GLU A 572 26.16 -6.33 -28.90
CA GLU A 572 27.19 -7.01 -28.10
C GLU A 572 27.69 -8.31 -28.78
N LEU A 573 26.77 -9.13 -29.30
CA LEU A 573 27.11 -10.34 -30.04
C LEU A 573 27.90 -10.05 -31.33
N LYS A 574 27.60 -8.93 -31.99
CA LYS A 574 28.31 -8.49 -33.20
C LYS A 574 29.73 -8.06 -32.87
N GLY A 575 29.94 -7.36 -31.76
CA GLY A 575 31.28 -7.01 -31.27
C GLY A 575 32.11 -8.25 -30.90
N LEU A 576 31.49 -9.24 -30.25
CA LEU A 576 32.14 -10.49 -29.85
C LEU A 576 32.52 -11.36 -31.06
N LYS A 577 31.67 -11.38 -32.09
CA LYS A 577 31.94 -12.10 -33.35
C LYS A 577 33.08 -11.46 -34.15
N GLN A 578 33.21 -10.13 -34.13
CA GLN A 578 34.35 -9.42 -34.74
C GLN A 578 35.66 -9.66 -33.97
N PHE A 579 35.59 -9.78 -32.65
CA PHE A 579 36.75 -10.12 -31.82
C PHE A 579 37.25 -11.54 -32.09
N LEU A 580 36.33 -12.51 -32.17
CA LEU A 580 36.64 -13.91 -32.49
C LEU A 580 37.15 -14.14 -33.93
N GLN A 581 36.86 -13.23 -34.87
CA GLN A 581 37.42 -13.27 -36.24
C GLN A 581 38.82 -12.67 -36.35
N LYS A 582 39.29 -11.97 -35.32
CA LYS A 582 40.65 -11.38 -35.25
C LYS A 582 41.64 -12.25 -34.48
N ILE A 583 41.16 -13.29 -33.80
CA ILE A 583 41.95 -14.39 -33.23
C ILE A 583 41.99 -15.48 -34.29
#